data_AF-A0A9C7UZ48-F1
#
_entry.id   AF-A0A9C7UZ48-F1
#
_cell.length_a   1.000
_cell.length_b   1.000
_cell.length_c   1.000
_cell.angle_alpha   90.00
_cell.angle_beta   90.00
_cell.angle_gamma   90.00
#
_symmetry.space_group_name_H-M   'P 1'
#
loop_
_entity.id
_entity.type
_entity.pdbx_description
1 polymer ?
#
loop_
_entity_poly.entity_id
_entity_poly.type
_entity_poly.pdbx_seq_one_letter_code
_entity_poly.pdbx_strand_id
1 'polypeptide(L)' 'IDFSDGKAIMVNNADWLMNLNYIDVLREVGACFSVNKMLSFECYKQRWERGLTFLEFNYM' A
#
# COMPACT_ATOMS: atom_id res chain seq x y z
N ILE A 1 23.40 -2.83 12.65
CA ILE A 1 23.21 -2.03 11.40
C ILE A 1 23.92 -0.72 11.64
N ASP A 2 24.90 -0.40 10.79
CA ASP A 2 25.70 0.83 10.88
C ASP A 2 25.00 1.92 10.05
N PHE A 3 24.64 3.04 10.69
CA PHE A 3 23.94 4.17 10.06
C PHE A 3 24.88 5.35 9.78
N SER A 4 26.19 5.17 9.94
CA SER A 4 27.19 6.18 9.59
C SER A 4 27.58 6.13 8.10
N ASP A 5 27.96 7.28 7.53
CA ASP A 5 28.48 7.45 6.16
C ASP A 5 27.67 6.79 5.03
N GLY A 6 26.37 7.05 4.96
CA GLY A 6 25.54 6.66 3.81
C GLY A 6 25.35 5.16 3.60
N LYS A 7 25.79 4.32 4.56
CA LYS A 7 25.67 2.86 4.49
C LYS A 7 24.25 2.34 4.70
N ALA A 8 23.44 3.08 5.45
CA ALA A 8 22.03 2.79 5.65
C ALA A 8 21.25 4.10 5.77
N ILE A 9 20.12 4.18 5.06
CA ILE A 9 19.20 5.31 5.13
C ILE A 9 17.95 4.82 5.85
N MET A 10 17.59 5.49 6.94
CA MET A 10 16.29 5.33 7.58
C MET A 10 15.34 6.35 6.98
N VAL A 11 14.29 5.88 6.32
CA VAL A 11 13.21 6.71 5.77
C VAL A 11 11.89 6.34 6.42
N ASN A 12 11.03 7.32 6.64
CA ASN A 12 9.69 7.11 7.19
C ASN A 12 8.64 7.36 6.10
N ASN A 13 7.82 6.36 5.81
CA ASN A 13 6.78 6.50 4.79
C ASN A 13 5.70 7.54 5.12
N ALA A 14 5.54 7.88 6.39
CA ALA A 14 4.65 8.94 6.82
C ALA A 14 5.00 10.30 6.17
N ASP A 15 6.29 10.53 5.85
CA ASP A 15 6.78 11.79 5.28
C ASP A 15 6.14 12.10 3.92
N TRP A 16 5.79 11.07 3.14
CA TRP A 16 5.11 11.24 1.86
C TRP A 16 3.66 10.76 1.87
N LEU A 17 3.34 9.66 2.56
CA LEU A 17 1.99 9.09 2.54
C LEU A 17 0.95 10.00 3.20
N MET A 18 1.30 10.73 4.26
CA MET A 18 0.32 11.60 4.95
C MET A 18 -0.08 12.82 4.12
N ASN A 19 0.74 13.21 3.14
CA ASN A 19 0.49 14.35 2.28
C ASN A 19 -0.25 13.97 0.98
N LEU A 20 -0.51 12.68 0.76
CA LEU A 20 -1.22 12.22 -0.44
C LEU A 20 -2.72 12.51 -0.35
N ASN A 21 -3.26 13.11 -1.40
CA ASN A 21 -4.70 13.25 -1.55
C ASN A 21 -5.31 11.92 -2.03
N TYR A 22 -6.35 11.46 -1.35
CA TYR A 22 -7.03 10.21 -1.68
C TYR A 22 -7.54 10.15 -3.14
N ILE A 23 -8.07 11.26 -3.68
CA ILE A 23 -8.56 11.31 -5.05
C ILE A 23 -7.40 11.17 -6.05
N ASP A 24 -6.27 11.83 -5.78
CA ASP A 24 -5.11 11.76 -6.65
C ASP A 24 -4.52 10.35 -6.68
N VAL A 25 -4.45 9.69 -5.52
CA VAL A 25 -4.05 8.28 -5.42
C VAL A 25 -4.98 7.38 -6.25
N LEU A 26 -6.29 7.54 -6.14
CA LEU A 26 -7.23 6.73 -6.93
C LEU A 26 -7.08 6.97 -8.44
N ARG A 27 -6.81 8.21 -8.85
CA ARG A 27 -6.69 8.57 -10.27
C ARG A 27 -5.38 8.09 -10.89
N GLU A 28 -4.27 8.28 -10.19
CA GLU A 28 -2.93 7.98 -10.72
C GLU A 28 -2.54 6.52 -10.49
N VAL A 29 -2.75 6.02 -9.27
CA VAL A 29 -2.34 4.68 -8.87
C VAL A 29 -3.47 3.69 -9.09
N GLY A 30 -4.70 4.02 -8.66
CA GLY A 30 -5.85 3.12 -8.76
C GLY A 30 -6.14 2.63 -10.18
N ALA A 31 -5.94 3.47 -11.19
CA ALA A 31 -6.11 3.09 -12.60
C ALA A 31 -5.11 2.04 -13.09
N CYS A 32 -3.96 1.89 -12.43
CA CYS A 32 -2.93 0.90 -12.79
C CYS A 32 -3.26 -0.52 -12.30
N PHE A 33 -4.26 -0.68 -11.42
CA PHE A 33 -4.57 -1.96 -10.78
C PHE A 33 -6.01 -2.41 -11.08
N SER A 34 -6.15 -3.66 -11.51
CA SER A 34 -7.45 -4.31 -11.65
C SER A 34 -7.86 -4.94 -10.33
N VAL A 35 -9.07 -4.62 -9.84
CA VAL A 35 -9.63 -5.21 -8.62
C VAL A 35 -9.64 -6.75 -8.67
N ASN A 36 -10.02 -7.34 -9.82
CA ASN A 36 -10.03 -8.79 -9.98
C ASN A 36 -8.63 -9.41 -9.85
N LYS A 37 -7.61 -8.72 -10.34
CA LYS A 37 -6.21 -9.14 -10.18
C LYS A 37 -5.77 -9.02 -8.72
N MET A 38 -6.16 -7.94 -8.04
CA MET A 38 -5.85 -7.75 -6.63
C MET A 38 -6.42 -8.90 -5.79
N LEU A 39 -7.71 -9.23 -5.95
CA LEU A 39 -8.36 -10.30 -5.18
C LEU A 39 -7.76 -11.70 -5.40
N SER A 40 -6.95 -11.90 -6.44
CA SER A 40 -6.24 -13.16 -6.69
C SER A 40 -5.02 -13.37 -5.77
N PHE A 41 -4.51 -12.32 -5.13
CA PHE A 41 -3.38 -12.43 -4.22
C PHE A 41 -3.77 -13.13 -2.92
N GLU A 42 -2.86 -13.98 -2.43
CA GLU A 42 -3.09 -14.87 -1.29
C GLU A 42 -3.44 -14.09 0.00
N CYS A 43 -2.87 -12.90 0.19
CA CYS A 43 -3.17 -12.00 1.31
C CYS A 43 -4.66 -11.63 1.38
N TYR A 44 -5.28 -11.38 0.23
CA TYR A 44 -6.70 -11.03 0.17
C TYR A 44 -7.59 -12.24 0.21
N LYS A 45 -7.20 -13.36 -0.40
CA LYS A 45 -7.95 -14.60 -0.32
C LYS A 45 -8.17 -15.05 1.13
N GLN A 46 -7.13 -14.95 1.97
CA GLN A 46 -7.21 -15.32 3.39
C GLN A 46 -8.07 -14.35 4.21
N ARG A 47 -8.07 -13.04 3.88
CA ARG A 47 -8.88 -12.05 4.59
C ARG A 47 -10.34 -12.03 4.12
N TRP A 48 -10.58 -12.33 2.85
CA TRP A 48 -11.91 -12.32 2.23
C TRP A 48 -12.93 -13.17 2.97
N GLU A 49 -12.56 -14.39 3.36
CA GLU A 49 -13.44 -15.31 4.11
C GLU A 49 -13.87 -14.78 5.48
N ARG A 50 -13.07 -13.87 6.07
CA ARG A 50 -13.32 -13.27 7.39
C ARG A 50 -13.88 -11.85 7.32
N GLY A 51 -14.07 -11.33 6.10
CA GLY A 51 -14.36 -9.92 5.86
C GLY A 51 -13.08 -9.12 5.62
N LEU A 52 -12.96 -8.61 4.39
CA LEU A 52 -11.93 -7.68 3.97
C LEU A 52 -12.47 -6.25 4.11
N THR A 53 -11.79 -5.42 4.90
CA THR A 53 -12.17 -4.01 5.01
C THR A 53 -11.62 -3.19 3.85
N PHE A 54 -12.25 -2.04 3.58
CA PHE A 54 -11.78 -1.13 2.55
C PHE A 54 -10.35 -0.65 2.83
N LEU A 55 -10.00 -0.39 4.10
CA LEU A 55 -8.66 0.03 4.48
C LEU A 55 -7.62 -1.06 4.16
N GLU A 56 -7.91 -2.31 4.49
CA GLU A 56 -7.04 -3.45 4.17
C GLU A 56 -6.88 -3.63 2.65
N PHE A 57 -7.94 -3.40 1.88
CA PHE A 57 -7.88 -3.44 0.42
C PHE A 57 -6.97 -2.35 -0.20
N ASN A 58 -6.81 -1.21 0.47
CA ASN A 58 -5.93 -0.14 0.02
C ASN A 58 -4.47 -0.30 0.50
N TYR A 59 -4.18 -1.28 1.37
CA TYR A 59 -2.87 -1.47 2.00
C TYR A 59 -1.92 -2.41 1.23
N MET A 60 -2.36 -3.00 0.11
CA MET A 60 -1.51 -3.96 -0.63
C MET A 60 -0.12 -3.44 -0.99
#